data_AF-A0A9J7IAN8-F1
#
_entry.id   AF-A0A9J7IAN8-F1
#
_cell.length_a   1.000
_cell.length_b   1.000
_cell.length_c   1.000
_cell.angle_alpha   90.00
_cell.angle_beta   90.00
_cell.angle_gamma   90.00
#
_symmetry.space_group_name_H-M   'P 1'
#
loop_
_entity.id
_entity.type
_entity.pdbx_description
1 polymer ?
#
loop_
_entity_poly.entity_id
_entity_poly.type
_entity_poly.pdbx_seq_one_letter_code
_entity_poly.pdbx_strand_id
1 'polypeptide(L)'
;MPDTNQFWLPNDHGQLEIPRGAVIELHCTKSFANSTEAQRAEHKEKHQHNKNRTSPSNSSNHSSTRPPHDISNIFRIAKNTRTIRPRCLHDKSFLWQGEKYEFRQFICERSTRYRVEQLHEKCPAMTDDRTTATAEMYRVGFNVSSNRFVETMRICYEPAQLRTLYVEHVLLPASIHFQKSVKRLNFSKAGYFQGFNMNHLYSHYNQQQQAAVALQGQQHVRHLFDNNTLFLARGHLAAKADYIYASQQRSTFNFFNAAPQ
;
A
#
# COMPACT_ATOMS: atom_id res chain seq x y z
N MET A 1 6.50 12.17 9.94
CA MET A 1 7.26 12.99 10.92
C MET A 1 6.77 12.63 12.32
N PRO A 2 7.59 12.70 13.38
CA PRO A 2 7.14 12.32 14.73
C PRO A 2 5.89 13.08 15.15
N ASP A 3 4.93 12.37 15.75
CA ASP A 3 3.72 12.96 16.33
C ASP A 3 2.82 13.72 15.34
N THR A 4 2.99 13.48 14.03
CA THR A 4 2.15 14.04 12.96
C THR A 4 1.32 12.96 12.26
N ASN A 5 0.33 13.41 11.47
CA ASN A 5 -0.42 12.56 10.53
C ASN A 5 0.19 12.52 9.12
N GLN A 6 1.45 12.92 8.99
CA GLN A 6 2.13 13.06 7.71
C GLN A 6 3.27 12.05 7.56
N PHE A 7 3.37 11.51 6.35
CA PHE A 7 4.57 10.79 5.93
C PHE A 7 5.73 11.79 5.80
N TRP A 8 6.94 11.33 6.05
CA TRP A 8 8.11 12.07 5.58
C TRP A 8 8.08 12.02 4.05
N LEU A 9 8.45 13.08 3.35
CA LEU A 9 8.43 13.13 1.88
C LEU A 9 9.85 13.09 1.33
N PRO A 10 10.10 12.44 0.18
CA PRO A 10 11.35 12.60 -0.52
C PRO A 10 11.45 14.01 -1.13
N ASN A 11 12.69 14.46 -1.36
CA ASN A 11 13.00 15.68 -2.10
C ASN A 11 12.74 15.49 -3.62
N ASP A 12 13.07 16.52 -4.40
CA ASP A 12 12.90 16.52 -5.87
C ASP A 12 13.81 15.51 -6.60
N HIS A 13 14.78 14.91 -5.90
CA HIS A 13 15.63 13.83 -6.40
C HIS A 13 15.17 12.43 -5.95
N GLY A 14 14.03 12.33 -5.25
CA GLY A 14 13.51 11.06 -4.76
C GLY A 14 14.24 10.53 -3.53
N GLN A 15 15.03 11.38 -2.85
CA GLN A 15 15.81 11.02 -1.67
C GLN A 15 15.13 11.48 -0.40
N LEU A 16 15.23 10.67 0.65
CA LEU A 16 14.74 11.04 1.97
C LEU A 16 15.80 11.87 2.70
N GLU A 17 15.64 13.19 2.70
CA GLU A 17 16.52 14.09 3.44
C GLU A 17 16.02 14.25 4.88
N ILE A 18 16.80 13.72 5.83
CA ILE A 18 16.53 13.85 7.25
C ILE A 18 17.69 14.65 7.86
N PRO A 19 17.44 15.87 8.38
CA PRO A 19 18.49 16.68 8.98
C PRO A 19 19.23 15.92 10.09
N ARG A 20 20.55 16.14 10.17
CA ARG A 20 21.36 15.60 11.26
C ARG A 20 20.77 16.02 12.60
N GLY A 21 20.60 15.06 13.50
CA GLY A 21 19.99 15.29 14.82
C GLY A 21 18.46 15.25 14.82
N ALA A 22 17.79 15.26 13.66
CA ALA A 22 16.34 15.10 13.61
C ALA A 22 15.92 13.69 14.00
N VAL A 23 14.75 13.59 14.65
CA VAL A 23 14.12 12.31 14.99
C VAL A 23 13.08 11.97 13.93
N ILE A 24 13.06 10.72 13.51
CA ILE A 24 11.98 10.18 12.68
C ILE A 24 11.15 9.20 13.49
N GLU A 25 9.91 8.96 13.06
CA GLU A 25 9.06 7.95 13.64
C GLU A 25 8.80 6.85 12.62
N LEU A 26 9.12 5.61 13.01
CA LEU A 26 8.89 4.42 12.20
C LEU A 26 7.81 3.58 12.87
N HIS A 27 6.89 3.03 12.07
CA HIS A 27 5.74 2.27 12.58
C HIS A 27 5.53 0.94 11.85
N CYS A 28 5.28 -0.09 12.65
CA CYS A 28 4.84 -1.42 12.23
C CYS A 28 3.48 -1.75 12.84
N THR A 29 2.58 -2.37 12.05
CA THR A 29 1.26 -2.77 12.57
C THR A 29 1.35 -3.87 13.65
N LYS A 30 2.39 -4.71 13.60
CA LYS A 30 2.61 -5.79 14.59
C LYS A 30 3.85 -5.55 15.45
N SER A 31 5.03 -5.71 14.86
CA SER A 31 6.32 -5.54 15.52
C SER A 31 7.41 -5.32 14.47
N PHE A 32 8.52 -4.74 14.89
CA PHE A 32 9.78 -4.78 14.12
C PHE A 32 10.41 -6.18 14.23
N ALA A 33 11.07 -6.60 13.15
CA ALA A 33 11.82 -7.84 13.07
C ALA A 33 13.20 -7.67 13.71
N ASN A 34 13.68 -8.70 14.38
CA ASN A 34 15.08 -8.77 14.78
C ASN A 34 15.97 -9.02 13.56
N SER A 35 17.23 -8.59 13.59
CA SER A 35 18.14 -8.67 12.44
C SER A 35 18.28 -10.07 11.81
N THR A 36 18.25 -11.15 12.62
CA THR A 36 18.25 -12.54 12.12
C THR A 36 16.99 -12.93 11.35
N GLU A 37 15.84 -12.35 11.71
CA GLU A 37 14.56 -12.55 11.02
C GLU A 37 14.41 -11.62 9.81
N ALA A 38 14.92 -10.39 9.93
CA ALA A 38 14.99 -9.40 8.86
C ALA A 38 15.80 -9.90 7.66
N GLN A 39 16.97 -10.52 7.91
CA GLN A 39 17.77 -11.18 6.88
C GLN A 39 17.00 -12.31 6.16
N ARG A 40 16.21 -13.10 6.91
CA ARG A 40 15.34 -14.15 6.32
C ARG A 40 14.16 -13.56 5.54
N ALA A 41 13.60 -12.43 5.98
CA ALA A 41 12.52 -11.74 5.30
C ALA A 41 12.99 -11.14 3.97
N GLU A 42 14.17 -10.50 3.94
CA GLU A 42 14.79 -10.03 2.70
C GLU A 42 15.10 -11.19 1.73
N HIS A 43 15.61 -12.32 2.22
CA HIS A 43 15.87 -13.50 1.38
C HIS A 43 14.59 -14.08 0.77
N LYS A 44 13.48 -14.06 1.52
CA LYS A 44 12.16 -14.50 1.02
C LYS A 44 11.60 -13.57 -0.06
N GLU A 45 11.78 -12.25 0.07
CA GLU A 45 11.38 -11.32 -0.99
C GLU A 45 12.27 -11.47 -2.25
N LYS A 46 13.59 -11.66 -2.09
CA LYS A 46 14.53 -11.88 -3.21
C LYS A 46 14.33 -13.21 -3.94
N HIS A 47 14.10 -14.33 -3.23
CA HIS A 47 13.81 -15.62 -3.89
C HIS A 47 12.48 -15.65 -4.64
N GLN A 48 11.52 -14.81 -4.26
CA GLN A 48 10.29 -14.67 -5.02
C GLN A 48 10.49 -13.80 -6.29
N HIS A 49 11.56 -13.00 -6.33
CA HIS A 49 11.97 -12.20 -7.49
C HIS A 49 12.73 -13.01 -8.56
N ASN A 50 13.33 -14.15 -8.20
CA ASN A 50 14.23 -14.89 -9.08
C ASN A 50 13.60 -16.12 -9.76
N LYS A 51 12.26 -16.25 -9.78
CA LYS A 51 11.57 -17.37 -10.46
C LYS A 51 11.35 -17.22 -11.97
N ASN A 52 11.71 -16.08 -12.58
CA ASN A 52 11.53 -15.85 -14.01
C ASN A 52 12.82 -15.42 -14.72
N ARG A 53 13.87 -16.25 -14.69
CA ARG A 53 14.97 -16.18 -15.68
C ARG A 53 15.71 -17.52 -15.76
N THR A 54 15.30 -18.33 -16.72
CA THR A 54 16.07 -19.48 -17.21
C THR A 54 16.90 -19.04 -18.41
N SER A 55 18.23 -19.07 -18.30
CA SER A 55 19.20 -19.59 -19.30
C SER A 55 20.66 -19.22 -18.91
N PRO A 56 21.67 -19.99 -19.38
CA PRO A 56 22.89 -20.24 -18.60
C PRO A 56 24.16 -19.53 -19.11
N SER A 57 25.21 -19.61 -18.26
CA SER A 57 26.65 -19.34 -18.51
C SER A 57 27.03 -17.85 -18.68
N ASN A 58 28.16 -17.32 -18.20
CA ASN A 58 29.51 -17.86 -17.98
C ASN A 58 30.19 -17.20 -16.78
N SER A 59 31.15 -17.92 -16.18
CA SER A 59 32.07 -17.42 -15.15
C SER A 59 33.08 -16.42 -15.74
N SER A 60 33.35 -15.35 -14.99
CA SER A 60 34.65 -14.68 -15.02
C SER A 60 34.90 -14.04 -13.66
N ASN A 61 36.00 -14.47 -13.05
CA ASN A 61 36.52 -13.95 -11.79
C ASN A 61 37.07 -12.54 -12.02
N HIS A 62 36.55 -11.56 -11.29
CA HIS A 62 37.30 -10.33 -11.05
C HIS A 62 37.26 -10.00 -9.56
N SER A 63 38.43 -10.15 -8.94
CA SER A 63 38.76 -9.62 -7.62
C SER A 63 38.53 -8.11 -7.60
N SER A 64 37.60 -7.64 -6.76
CA SER A 64 37.59 -6.26 -6.29
C SER A 64 37.50 -6.27 -4.76
N THR A 65 38.60 -5.85 -4.14
CA THR A 65 38.78 -5.54 -2.73
C THR A 65 37.62 -4.69 -2.19
N ARG A 66 36.79 -5.26 -1.30
CA ARG A 66 35.84 -4.49 -0.48
C ARG A 66 36.58 -3.79 0.66
N PRO A 67 36.29 -2.50 0.93
CA PRO A 67 36.80 -1.84 2.12
C PRO A 67 36.14 -2.41 3.40
N PRO A 68 36.82 -2.31 4.55
CA PRO A 68 36.52 -3.12 5.74
C PRO A 68 35.36 -2.58 6.57
N HIS A 69 34.51 -3.51 7.01
CA HIS A 69 33.71 -3.54 8.25
C HIS A 69 33.11 -2.22 8.79
N ASP A 70 31.89 -1.89 8.39
CA ASP A 70 30.96 -1.19 9.29
C ASP A 70 30.29 -2.27 10.16
N ILE A 71 30.73 -2.40 11.41
CA ILE A 71 30.11 -3.31 12.37
C ILE A 71 28.78 -2.67 12.76
N SER A 72 27.76 -2.82 11.90
CA SER A 72 26.40 -2.44 12.25
C SER A 72 25.95 -3.33 13.40
N ASN A 73 25.59 -2.74 14.52
CA ASN A 73 25.07 -3.49 15.67
C ASN A 73 23.92 -4.39 15.24
N ILE A 74 23.83 -5.58 15.85
CA ILE A 74 22.70 -6.48 15.65
C ILE A 74 21.45 -5.78 16.19
N PHE A 75 20.53 -5.42 15.30
CA PHE A 75 19.26 -4.83 15.71
C PHE A 75 18.42 -5.84 16.50
N ARG A 76 18.20 -5.53 17.77
CA ARG A 76 17.37 -6.30 18.69
C ARG A 76 16.30 -5.38 19.26
N ILE A 77 15.07 -5.85 19.25
CA ILE A 77 13.92 -5.10 19.74
C ILE A 77 12.99 -6.00 20.54
N ALA A 78 12.35 -5.41 21.55
CA ALA A 78 11.34 -6.12 22.32
C ALA A 78 10.18 -6.55 21.40
N LYS A 79 9.60 -7.71 21.70
CA LYS A 79 8.42 -8.19 20.98
C LYS A 79 7.27 -7.19 21.14
N ASN A 80 6.46 -7.06 20.09
CA ASN A 80 5.31 -6.16 20.03
C ASN A 80 5.66 -4.66 20.07
N THR A 81 6.94 -4.28 19.93
CA THR A 81 7.28 -2.87 19.73
C THR A 81 6.83 -2.44 18.34
N ARG A 82 5.80 -1.59 18.29
CA ARG A 82 5.17 -1.11 17.05
C ARG A 82 5.74 0.20 16.54
N THR A 83 6.32 1.00 17.40
CA THR A 83 6.81 2.34 17.05
C THR A 83 8.18 2.56 17.65
N ILE A 84 9.11 3.08 16.86
CA ILE A 84 10.44 3.52 17.31
C ILE A 84 10.75 4.92 16.80
N ARG A 85 11.64 5.62 17.51
CA ARG A 85 12.03 7.00 17.23
C ARG A 85 13.54 7.17 17.11
N PRO A 86 14.16 6.64 16.04
CA PRO A 86 15.59 6.80 15.83
C PRO A 86 15.94 8.25 15.46
N ARG A 87 17.12 8.71 15.92
CA ARG A 87 17.67 10.04 15.61
C ARG A 87 18.71 9.93 14.50
N CYS A 88 18.58 10.73 13.45
CA CYS A 88 19.54 10.76 12.35
C CYS A 88 20.92 11.22 12.84
N LEU A 89 21.97 10.49 12.49
CA LEU A 89 23.35 10.87 12.76
C LEU A 89 24.03 11.45 11.52
N HIS A 90 24.04 10.71 10.42
CA HIS A 90 24.49 11.13 9.09
C HIS A 90 24.18 10.01 8.08
N ASP A 91 24.06 10.35 6.80
CA ASP A 91 23.77 9.41 5.70
C ASP A 91 22.62 8.44 6.06
N LYS A 92 22.91 7.14 6.21
CA LYS A 92 21.94 6.09 6.53
C LYS A 92 22.01 5.64 7.98
N SER A 93 22.86 6.26 8.78
CA SER A 93 23.13 5.87 10.16
C SER A 93 22.24 6.64 11.16
N PHE A 94 21.64 5.90 12.07
CA PHE A 94 20.71 6.38 13.08
C PHE A 94 21.10 5.92 14.48
N LEU A 95 20.84 6.76 15.48
CA LEU A 95 20.95 6.43 16.89
C LEU A 95 19.58 6.00 17.43
N TRP A 96 19.52 4.83 18.07
CA TRP A 96 18.33 4.37 18.78
C TRP A 96 18.74 3.65 20.06
N GLN A 97 18.18 4.07 21.20
CA GLN A 97 18.52 3.54 22.54
C GLN A 97 20.02 3.53 22.86
N GLY A 98 20.77 4.54 22.40
CA GLY A 98 22.21 4.67 22.65
C GLY A 98 23.10 3.96 21.63
N GLU A 99 22.52 3.14 20.75
CA GLU A 99 23.27 2.34 19.77
C GLU A 99 23.08 2.84 18.34
N LYS A 100 24.11 2.65 17.50
CA LYS A 100 24.11 3.02 16.07
C LYS A 100 23.55 1.88 15.23
N TYR A 101 22.64 2.21 14.31
CA TYR A 101 22.05 1.29 13.33
C TYR A 101 21.94 1.94 11.95
N GLU A 102 22.04 1.12 10.92
CA GLU A 102 21.70 1.51 9.56
C GLU A 102 20.17 1.51 9.35
N PHE A 103 19.64 2.47 8.59
CA PHE A 103 18.20 2.63 8.35
C PHE A 103 17.55 1.34 7.83
N ARG A 104 18.26 0.59 6.98
CA ARG A 104 17.81 -0.66 6.39
C ARG A 104 17.53 -1.76 7.42
N GLN A 105 18.05 -1.63 8.64
CA GLN A 105 17.83 -2.62 9.70
C GLN A 105 16.45 -2.49 10.35
N PHE A 106 15.77 -1.34 10.22
CA PHE A 106 14.45 -1.11 10.79
C PHE A 106 13.34 -1.70 9.91
N ILE A 107 13.17 -3.02 9.97
CA ILE A 107 12.20 -3.76 9.14
C ILE A 107 11.04 -4.25 10.00
N CYS A 108 9.81 -4.19 9.50
CA CYS A 108 8.66 -4.82 10.15
C CYS A 108 8.64 -6.33 9.92
N GLU A 109 8.25 -7.12 10.92
CA GLU A 109 8.06 -8.58 10.77
C GLU A 109 7.07 -8.94 9.65
N ARG A 110 6.09 -8.07 9.44
CA ARG A 110 5.09 -8.18 8.38
C ARG A 110 4.84 -6.80 7.80
N SER A 111 4.43 -6.77 6.54
CA SER A 111 3.98 -5.55 5.89
C SER A 111 2.91 -4.85 6.72
N THR A 112 3.05 -3.53 6.88
CA THR A 112 2.09 -2.67 7.55
C THR A 112 0.71 -2.83 6.89
N ARG A 113 -0.30 -3.13 7.71
CA ARG A 113 -1.68 -3.31 7.24
C ARG A 113 -2.43 -1.99 7.40
N TYR A 114 -3.05 -1.55 6.32
CA TYR A 114 -3.98 -0.43 6.35
C TYR A 114 -5.30 -0.83 7.01
N ARG A 115 -6.10 0.17 7.36
CA ARG A 115 -7.49 0.07 7.81
C ARG A 115 -8.37 0.92 6.91
N VAL A 116 -9.63 0.51 6.79
CA VAL A 116 -10.73 1.36 6.33
C VAL A 116 -11.58 1.63 7.55
N GLU A 117 -11.94 2.89 7.79
CA GLU A 117 -12.76 3.32 8.91
C GLU A 117 -13.89 4.20 8.40
N GLN A 118 -15.12 3.92 8.84
CA GLN A 118 -16.27 4.78 8.57
C GLN A 118 -16.18 6.01 9.45
N LEU A 119 -16.32 7.19 8.84
CA LEU A 119 -16.27 8.48 9.55
C LEU A 119 -17.61 8.85 10.19
N HIS A 120 -18.69 8.16 9.82
CA HIS A 120 -20.08 8.50 10.22
C HIS A 120 -20.47 9.92 9.80
N GLU A 121 -19.81 10.43 8.76
CA GLU A 121 -20.08 11.70 8.11
C GLU A 121 -20.73 11.43 6.75
N LYS A 122 -21.62 12.33 6.32
CA LYS A 122 -22.16 12.30 4.97
C LYS A 122 -21.12 12.80 3.98
N CYS A 123 -21.20 12.31 2.75
CA CYS A 123 -20.38 12.86 1.68
C CYS A 123 -20.78 14.31 1.40
N PRO A 124 -19.81 15.23 1.22
CA PRO A 124 -20.06 16.51 0.59
C PRO A 124 -20.98 16.37 -0.63
N ALA A 125 -22.04 17.18 -0.67
CA ALA A 125 -22.96 17.20 -1.80
C ALA A 125 -22.22 17.69 -3.04
N MET A 126 -22.02 16.81 -4.03
CA MET A 126 -21.38 17.16 -5.29
C MET A 126 -22.39 17.82 -6.28
N THR A 127 -23.68 17.54 -6.13
CA THR A 127 -24.83 18.15 -6.82
C THR A 127 -26.10 17.92 -5.98
N ASP A 128 -27.24 18.52 -6.35
CA ASP A 128 -28.58 18.34 -5.76
C ASP A 128 -29.16 16.90 -5.96
N ASP A 129 -28.28 15.91 -6.04
CA ASP A 129 -28.63 14.52 -6.34
C ASP A 129 -28.91 13.73 -5.06
N ARG A 130 -30.10 13.12 -5.03
CA ARG A 130 -30.58 12.21 -3.98
C ARG A 130 -29.60 11.06 -3.71
N THR A 131 -28.74 10.71 -4.68
CA THR A 131 -27.67 9.72 -4.54
C THR A 131 -26.70 10.01 -3.38
N THR A 132 -26.40 11.27 -3.09
CA THR A 132 -25.47 11.61 -1.99
C THR A 132 -26.09 11.42 -0.59
N ALA A 133 -27.42 11.35 -0.48
CA ALA A 133 -28.11 11.26 0.80
C ALA A 133 -27.82 9.93 1.53
N THR A 134 -27.64 8.85 0.79
CA THR A 134 -27.38 7.49 1.30
C THR A 134 -25.89 7.16 1.39
N ALA A 135 -25.03 7.98 0.78
CA ALA A 135 -23.60 7.76 0.76
C ALA A 135 -22.93 8.21 2.08
N GLU A 136 -21.85 7.50 2.43
CA GLU A 136 -21.13 7.70 3.69
C GLU A 136 -19.63 7.86 3.42
N MET A 137 -18.98 8.67 4.23
CA MET A 137 -17.54 8.89 4.16
C MET A 137 -16.77 7.81 4.91
N TYR A 138 -15.74 7.31 4.26
CA TYR A 138 -14.75 6.40 4.81
C TYR A 138 -13.36 6.99 4.64
N ARG A 139 -12.44 6.66 5.54
CA ARG A 139 -11.01 6.94 5.40
C ARG A 139 -10.21 5.65 5.31
N VAL A 140 -9.09 5.70 4.58
CA VAL A 140 -8.14 4.60 4.46
C VAL A 140 -6.76 5.05 4.90
N GLY A 141 -6.08 4.25 5.72
CA GLY A 141 -4.79 4.64 6.28
C GLY A 141 -4.29 3.71 7.38
N PHE A 142 -3.51 4.24 8.32
CA PHE A 142 -2.80 3.46 9.33
C PHE A 142 -3.01 3.98 10.75
N ASN A 143 -3.41 3.07 11.65
CA ASN A 143 -3.46 3.34 13.09
C ASN A 143 -2.06 3.25 13.70
N VAL A 144 -1.44 4.40 13.91
CA VAL A 144 -0.08 4.52 14.46
C VAL A 144 -0.10 4.50 15.99
N SER A 145 -1.12 5.10 16.61
CA SER A 145 -1.44 5.00 18.04
C SER A 145 -2.96 4.88 18.25
N SER A 146 -3.43 4.87 19.50
CA SER A 146 -4.86 4.80 19.84
C SER A 146 -5.66 6.00 19.30
N ASN A 147 -5.03 7.16 19.18
CA ASN A 147 -5.65 8.42 18.79
C ASN A 147 -5.07 9.02 17.49
N ARG A 148 -4.23 8.28 16.76
CA ARG A 148 -3.54 8.81 15.58
C ARG A 148 -3.69 7.90 14.37
N PHE A 149 -4.36 8.45 13.36
CA PHE A 149 -4.61 7.83 12.08
C PHE A 149 -3.86 8.60 10.98
N VAL A 150 -2.92 7.93 10.32
CA VAL A 150 -2.24 8.49 9.14
C VAL A 150 -3.05 8.13 7.91
N GLU A 151 -3.80 9.10 7.40
CA GLU A 151 -4.71 8.95 6.27
C GLU A 151 -3.96 8.91 4.93
N THR A 152 -4.48 8.13 3.98
CA THR A 152 -3.96 8.00 2.61
C THR A 152 -4.99 8.40 1.55
N MET A 153 -6.27 8.17 1.82
CA MET A 153 -7.38 8.59 0.97
C MET A 153 -8.67 8.64 1.79
N ARG A 154 -9.62 9.43 1.28
CA ARG A 154 -11.02 9.40 1.69
C ARG A 154 -11.88 8.86 0.56
N ILE A 155 -12.97 8.22 0.90
CA ILE A 155 -13.84 7.54 -0.03
C ILE A 155 -15.28 7.90 0.33
N CYS A 156 -16.01 8.41 -0.64
CA CYS A 156 -17.47 8.49 -0.56
C CYS A 156 -18.08 7.24 -1.18
N TYR A 157 -18.83 6.48 -0.38
CA TYR A 157 -19.35 5.19 -0.80
C TYR A 157 -20.84 5.04 -0.49
N GLU A 158 -21.59 4.56 -1.48
CA GLU A 158 -23.00 4.26 -1.38
C GLU A 158 -23.20 2.75 -1.18
N PRO A 159 -23.55 2.29 0.03
CA PRO A 159 -23.64 0.87 0.34
C PRO A 159 -24.78 0.16 -0.39
N ALA A 160 -25.91 0.83 -0.65
CA ALA A 160 -27.07 0.23 -1.30
C ALA A 160 -26.79 -0.24 -2.74
N GLN A 161 -25.90 0.44 -3.45
CA GLN A 161 -25.53 0.14 -4.84
C GLN A 161 -24.14 -0.48 -4.98
N LEU A 162 -23.47 -0.76 -3.85
CA LEU A 162 -22.06 -1.18 -3.81
C LEU A 162 -21.13 -0.28 -4.63
N ARG A 163 -21.38 1.03 -4.59
CA ARG A 163 -20.81 1.99 -5.52
C ARG A 163 -19.96 3.01 -4.79
N THR A 164 -18.73 3.20 -5.24
CA THR A 164 -17.91 4.34 -4.84
C THR A 164 -18.27 5.54 -5.71
N LEU A 165 -18.68 6.65 -5.09
CA LEU A 165 -19.03 7.87 -5.82
C LEU A 165 -17.77 8.66 -6.20
N TYR A 166 -16.84 8.80 -5.26
CA TYR A 166 -15.52 9.39 -5.51
C TYR A 166 -14.50 8.94 -4.47
N VAL A 167 -13.22 9.12 -4.82
CA VAL A 167 -12.08 8.98 -3.92
C VAL A 167 -11.29 10.27 -3.95
N GLU A 168 -10.91 10.75 -2.78
CA GLU A 168 -10.08 11.93 -2.58
C GLU A 168 -8.73 11.51 -2.02
N HIS A 169 -7.64 11.99 -2.62
CA HIS A 169 -6.30 11.87 -2.09
C HIS A 169 -5.43 13.04 -2.55
N VAL A 170 -4.32 13.25 -1.85
CA VAL A 170 -3.36 14.31 -2.19
C VAL A 170 -2.31 13.77 -3.14
N LEU A 171 -2.17 14.40 -4.29
CA LEU A 171 -1.04 14.25 -5.21
C LEU A 171 0.03 15.26 -4.85
N LEU A 172 1.27 14.80 -4.67
CA LEU A 172 2.40 15.64 -4.30
C LEU A 172 3.42 15.64 -5.45
N PRO A 173 4.24 16.69 -5.63
CA PRO A 173 5.36 16.63 -6.58
C PRO A 173 6.25 15.39 -6.36
N ALA A 174 6.46 15.04 -5.10
CA ALA A 174 7.17 13.83 -4.67
C ALA A 174 6.56 12.50 -5.17
N SER A 175 5.29 12.47 -5.60
CA SER A 175 4.64 11.28 -6.15
C SER A 175 5.33 10.75 -7.42
N ILE A 176 6.07 11.59 -8.16
CA ILE A 176 6.89 11.13 -9.30
C ILE A 176 7.96 10.10 -8.88
N HIS A 177 8.38 10.17 -7.61
CA HIS A 177 9.38 9.28 -7.01
C HIS A 177 8.75 8.07 -6.34
N PHE A 178 7.55 7.66 -6.77
CA PHE A 178 6.89 6.48 -6.24
C PHE A 178 7.78 5.24 -6.29
N GLN A 179 7.66 4.41 -5.25
CA GLN A 179 8.42 3.18 -5.16
C GLN A 179 8.02 2.23 -6.28
N LYS A 180 9.00 1.86 -7.11
CA LYS A 180 8.80 0.92 -8.23
C LYS A 180 8.83 -0.53 -7.74
N SER A 181 8.30 -1.44 -8.57
CA SER A 181 8.34 -2.89 -8.32
C SER A 181 7.69 -3.37 -7.03
N VAL A 182 6.79 -2.57 -6.43
CA VAL A 182 6.00 -3.00 -5.27
C VAL A 182 5.03 -4.09 -5.70
N LYS A 183 5.13 -5.28 -5.07
CA LYS A 183 4.28 -6.44 -5.34
C LYS A 183 2.80 -6.05 -5.28
N ARG A 184 2.07 -6.36 -6.35
CA ARG A 184 0.60 -6.20 -6.44
C ARG A 184 -0.09 -7.09 -5.41
N LEU A 185 -1.12 -6.56 -4.76
CA LEU A 185 -1.99 -7.31 -3.85
C LEU A 185 -3.31 -7.68 -4.55
N ASN A 186 -4.01 -8.64 -3.98
CA ASN A 186 -5.43 -8.85 -4.29
C ASN A 186 -6.26 -7.77 -3.57
N PHE A 187 -7.34 -7.35 -4.20
CA PHE A 187 -8.31 -6.45 -3.57
C PHE A 187 -8.94 -7.11 -2.34
N SER A 188 -8.98 -6.36 -1.24
CA SER A 188 -9.57 -6.79 0.02
C SER A 188 -10.92 -6.13 0.27
N LYS A 189 -11.81 -6.85 0.97
CA LYS A 189 -13.07 -6.31 1.49
C LYS A 189 -12.88 -5.32 2.66
N ALA A 190 -11.68 -5.28 3.24
CA ALA A 190 -11.36 -4.45 4.40
C ALA A 190 -12.32 -4.56 5.61
N GLY A 191 -13.12 -5.63 5.69
CA GLY A 191 -14.08 -5.87 6.78
C GLY A 191 -15.55 -5.50 6.51
N TYR A 192 -15.87 -4.81 5.40
CA TYR A 192 -17.19 -4.18 5.22
C TYR A 192 -18.18 -4.94 4.32
N PHE A 193 -17.69 -5.61 3.27
CA PHE A 193 -18.55 -6.31 2.30
C PHE A 193 -18.96 -7.72 2.78
N GLN A 194 -19.56 -7.79 3.97
CA GLN A 194 -20.14 -9.03 4.49
C GLN A 194 -21.35 -9.42 3.64
N GLY A 195 -21.58 -10.73 3.44
CA GLY A 195 -22.64 -11.22 2.55
C GLY A 195 -22.34 -11.15 1.06
N PHE A 196 -21.47 -10.25 0.59
CA PHE A 196 -21.16 -10.11 -0.84
C PHE A 196 -19.93 -10.92 -1.27
N ASN A 197 -20.02 -11.72 -2.33
CA ASN A 197 -18.83 -12.28 -2.96
C ASN A 197 -18.23 -11.28 -3.96
N MET A 198 -17.46 -10.30 -3.48
CA MET A 198 -16.87 -9.25 -4.32
C MET A 198 -16.01 -9.79 -5.47
N ASN A 199 -15.29 -10.91 -5.28
CA ASN A 199 -14.52 -11.52 -6.36
C ASN A 199 -15.42 -12.07 -7.47
N HIS A 200 -16.56 -12.64 -7.11
CA HIS A 200 -17.58 -13.09 -8.06
C HIS A 200 -18.24 -11.90 -8.76
N LEU A 201 -18.62 -10.84 -8.03
CA LEU A 201 -19.25 -9.66 -8.63
C LEU A 201 -18.41 -9.06 -9.76
N TYR A 202 -17.09 -8.99 -9.56
CA TYR A 202 -16.13 -8.52 -10.56
C TYR A 202 -15.65 -9.59 -11.55
N SER A 203 -16.14 -10.83 -11.49
CA SER A 203 -15.69 -11.90 -12.40
C SER A 203 -16.23 -11.71 -13.81
N HIS A 204 -15.47 -12.11 -14.82
CA HIS A 204 -15.91 -12.02 -16.23
C HIS A 204 -17.18 -12.84 -16.45
N TYR A 205 -17.30 -13.99 -15.77
CA TYR A 205 -18.52 -14.80 -15.75
C TYR A 205 -19.74 -14.00 -15.28
N ASN A 206 -19.65 -13.32 -14.12
CA ASN A 206 -20.75 -12.53 -13.63
C ASN A 206 -21.06 -11.33 -14.54
N GLN A 207 -20.04 -10.70 -15.13
CA GLN A 207 -20.24 -9.62 -16.11
C GLN A 207 -21.06 -10.09 -17.31
N GLN A 208 -20.76 -11.26 -17.88
CA GLN A 208 -21.54 -11.85 -18.96
C GLN A 208 -22.99 -12.13 -18.55
N GLN A 209 -23.22 -12.67 -17.34
CA GLN A 209 -24.58 -12.92 -16.85
C GLN A 209 -25.37 -11.61 -16.70
N GLN A 210 -24.77 -10.57 -16.09
CA GLN A 210 -25.44 -9.28 -15.91
C GLN A 210 -25.70 -8.58 -17.25
N ALA A 211 -24.76 -8.64 -18.19
CA ALA A 211 -24.95 -8.08 -19.53
C ALA A 211 -26.07 -8.79 -20.31
N ALA A 212 -26.20 -10.12 -20.19
CA ALA A 212 -27.28 -10.87 -20.82
C ALA A 212 -28.66 -10.49 -20.29
N VAL A 213 -28.77 -10.25 -18.98
CA VAL A 213 -29.99 -9.75 -18.35
C VAL A 213 -30.30 -8.34 -18.84
N ALA A 214 -29.31 -7.43 -18.83
CA ALA A 214 -29.51 -6.03 -19.22
C ALA A 214 -29.89 -5.86 -20.70
N LEU A 215 -29.36 -6.70 -21.59
CA LEU A 215 -29.59 -6.62 -23.03
C LEU A 215 -30.73 -7.53 -23.52
N GLN A 216 -31.45 -8.20 -22.62
CA GLN A 216 -32.58 -9.09 -22.94
C GLN A 216 -32.23 -10.20 -23.96
N GLY A 217 -30.97 -10.69 -23.97
CA GLY A 217 -30.54 -11.73 -24.90
C GLY A 217 -29.05 -12.06 -24.86
N GLN A 218 -28.71 -13.34 -25.08
CA GLN A 218 -27.32 -13.83 -24.99
C GLN A 218 -26.49 -13.66 -26.28
N GLN A 219 -27.14 -13.50 -27.43
CA GLN A 219 -26.48 -13.58 -28.75
C GLN A 219 -25.39 -12.50 -28.93
N HIS A 220 -25.59 -11.29 -28.38
CA HIS A 220 -24.65 -10.18 -28.53
C HIS A 220 -23.66 -10.03 -27.37
N VAL A 221 -23.90 -10.68 -26.23
CA VAL A 221 -23.12 -10.46 -25.00
C VAL A 221 -21.69 -10.96 -25.15
N ARG A 222 -21.47 -12.11 -25.81
CA ARG A 222 -20.13 -12.67 -26.00
C ARG A 222 -19.21 -11.78 -26.83
N HIS A 223 -19.77 -10.87 -27.62
CA HIS A 223 -19.02 -9.89 -28.40
C HIS A 223 -18.73 -8.60 -27.63
N LEU A 224 -19.44 -8.34 -26.54
CA LEU A 224 -19.27 -7.17 -25.67
C LEU A 224 -18.46 -7.49 -24.41
N PHE A 225 -18.60 -8.71 -23.91
CA PHE A 225 -17.90 -9.25 -22.75
C PHE A 225 -17.39 -10.65 -23.08
N ASP A 226 -16.09 -10.77 -23.34
CA ASP A 226 -15.42 -12.06 -23.49
C ASP A 226 -14.53 -12.35 -22.27
N ASN A 227 -13.87 -13.50 -22.27
CA ASN A 227 -13.03 -13.90 -21.13
C ASN A 227 -11.60 -13.32 -21.18
N ASN A 228 -11.17 -12.74 -22.29
CA ASN A 228 -9.74 -12.53 -22.59
C ASN A 228 -9.36 -11.09 -23.01
N THR A 229 -10.25 -10.38 -23.70
CA THR A 229 -9.95 -9.11 -24.38
C THR A 229 -10.95 -8.00 -24.03
N LEU A 230 -12.23 -8.31 -23.88
CA LEU A 230 -13.29 -7.35 -23.60
C LEU A 230 -13.94 -7.69 -22.27
N PHE A 231 -13.45 -7.08 -21.19
CA PHE A 231 -14.00 -7.23 -19.85
C PHE A 231 -13.68 -5.99 -19.02
N LEU A 232 -14.48 -5.75 -17.99
CA LEU A 232 -14.22 -4.68 -17.03
C LEU A 232 -13.32 -5.22 -15.93
N ALA A 233 -12.14 -4.63 -15.79
CA ALA A 233 -11.22 -4.92 -14.72
C ALA A 233 -11.65 -4.22 -13.41
N ARG A 234 -10.97 -4.57 -12.32
CA ARG A 234 -11.02 -3.79 -11.07
C ARG A 234 -10.12 -2.58 -11.25
N GLY A 235 -10.68 -1.51 -11.79
CA GLY A 235 -10.03 -0.21 -11.96
C GLY A 235 -9.89 0.49 -10.62
N HIS A 236 -8.71 1.05 -10.33
CA HIS A 236 -8.51 1.87 -9.15
C HIS A 236 -9.10 3.27 -9.38
N LEU A 237 -9.73 3.87 -8.37
CA LEU A 237 -10.11 5.29 -8.43
C LEU A 237 -8.92 6.18 -8.04
N ALA A 238 -8.31 5.95 -6.87
CA ALA A 238 -6.98 6.46 -6.54
C ALA A 238 -5.92 5.47 -7.00
N ALA A 239 -5.08 5.88 -7.95
CA ALA A 239 -4.15 4.97 -8.60
C ALA A 239 -3.00 4.59 -7.67
N LYS A 240 -2.54 3.33 -7.78
CA LYS A 240 -1.39 2.85 -7.02
C LYS A 240 -0.15 3.74 -7.23
N ALA A 241 0.08 4.21 -8.45
CA ALA A 241 1.27 4.98 -8.82
C ALA A 241 1.30 6.39 -8.23
N ASP A 242 0.17 6.89 -7.73
CA ASP A 242 0.07 8.22 -7.11
C ASP A 242 0.72 8.27 -5.72
N TYR A 243 0.99 7.10 -5.14
CA TYR A 243 1.48 6.93 -3.79
C TYR A 243 2.98 6.59 -3.74
N ILE A 244 3.69 7.28 -2.87
CA ILE A 244 5.14 7.25 -2.80
C ILE A 244 5.65 5.92 -2.22
N TYR A 245 5.19 5.55 -1.03
CA TYR A 245 5.71 4.40 -0.29
C TYR A 245 4.94 3.11 -0.57
N ALA A 246 5.62 1.96 -0.53
CA ALA A 246 4.96 0.66 -0.70
C ALA A 246 3.77 0.43 0.25
N SER A 247 3.80 0.95 1.47
CA SER A 247 2.66 0.88 2.39
C SER A 247 1.45 1.64 1.86
N GLN A 248 1.63 2.88 1.40
CA GLN A 248 0.58 3.69 0.77
C GLN A 248 0.06 3.03 -0.51
N GLN A 249 0.94 2.56 -1.39
CA GLN A 249 0.55 1.83 -2.60
C GLN A 249 -0.26 0.56 -2.30
N ARG A 250 0.00 -0.10 -1.16
CA ARG A 250 -0.77 -1.28 -0.74
C ARG A 250 -2.13 -0.91 -0.14
N SER A 251 -2.33 0.31 0.36
CA SER A 251 -3.64 0.75 0.88
C SER A 251 -4.67 0.95 -0.22
N THR A 252 -4.26 1.11 -1.48
CA THR A 252 -5.15 1.28 -2.63
C THR A 252 -5.90 0.00 -3.03
N PHE A 253 -5.45 -1.18 -2.59
CA PHE A 253 -6.01 -2.48 -2.97
C PHE A 253 -7.20 -2.90 -2.10
N ASN A 254 -8.24 -2.08 -2.08
CA ASN A 254 -9.46 -2.33 -1.33
C ASN A 254 -10.69 -2.09 -2.24
N PHE A 255 -11.78 -2.85 -2.04
CA PHE A 255 -12.96 -2.76 -2.93
C PHE A 255 -13.70 -1.42 -2.85
N PHE A 256 -13.46 -0.60 -1.82
CA PHE A 256 -13.96 0.77 -1.80
C PHE A 256 -13.22 1.67 -2.80
N ASN A 257 -11.97 1.37 -3.13
CA ASN A 257 -11.18 2.10 -4.13
C ASN A 257 -11.21 1.39 -5.50
N ALA A 258 -12.33 0.74 -5.83
CA ALA A 258 -12.49 0.00 -7.07
C ALA A 258 -13.80 0.35 -7.79
N ALA A 259 -13.72 0.45 -9.11
CA ALA A 259 -14.88 0.44 -10.01
C ALA A 259 -14.58 -0.47 -11.23
N PRO A 260 -15.63 -1.00 -11.90
CA PRO A 260 -15.46 -1.64 -13.20
C PRO A 260 -14.91 -0.63 -14.23
N GLN A 261 -13.78 -0.94 -14.89
CA GLN A 261 -13.13 -0.12 -15.95
C GLN A 261 -12.66 -0.97 -17.11
#